data_AF-A0A1X7JD45-F1
#
_entry.id   AF-A0A1X7JD45-F1
#
_cell.length_a   1.000
_cell.length_b   1.000
_cell.length_c   1.000
_cell.angle_alpha   90.00
_cell.angle_beta   90.00
_cell.angle_gamma   90.00
#
_symmetry.space_group_name_H-M   'P 1'
#
loop_
_entity.id
_entity.type
_entity.pdbx_description
1 polymer ?
#
loop_
_entity_poly.entity_id
_entity_poly.type
_entity_poly.pdbx_seq_one_letter_code
_entity_poly.pdbx_strand_id
1 'polypeptide(L)'
;MTEPCGGRCEDIQAQLCALFDPSTTPERAREILQIVAECPHCHGRLESEQEIRALLRRCCTSEASAPAALRQRITMEIRQMRVTRYQG
;
A
#
# COMPACT_ATOMS: atom_id res chain seq x y z
N MET A 1 9.25 21.90 -13.50
CA MET A 1 10.42 21.24 -12.89
C MET A 1 10.66 19.99 -13.71
N THR A 2 11.71 20.02 -14.53
CA THR A 2 11.96 19.05 -15.59
C THR A 2 12.37 17.70 -14.99
N GLU A 3 11.65 16.66 -15.39
CA GLU A 3 11.88 15.29 -14.94
C GLU A 3 13.24 14.78 -15.46
N PRO A 4 14.10 14.24 -14.59
CA PRO A 4 15.45 13.79 -14.97
C PRO A 4 15.47 12.44 -15.72
N CYS A 5 14.30 11.86 -16.04
CA CYS A 5 14.20 10.79 -17.00
C CYS A 5 13.68 11.39 -18.31
N GLY A 6 14.47 11.34 -19.39
CA GLY A 6 14.19 11.98 -20.67
C GLY A 6 12.96 11.42 -21.42
N GLY A 7 11.76 11.66 -20.89
CA GLY A 7 10.45 11.34 -21.48
C GLY A 7 10.06 9.86 -21.51
N ARG A 8 10.97 8.93 -21.18
CA ARG A 8 10.74 7.47 -21.25
C ARG A 8 10.15 6.86 -19.97
N CYS A 9 10.12 7.62 -18.89
CA CYS A 9 9.53 7.20 -17.62
C CYS A 9 8.19 7.91 -17.43
N GLU A 10 7.25 7.69 -18.35
CA GLU A 10 5.91 8.27 -18.27
C GLU A 10 5.31 8.03 -16.89
N ASP A 11 4.86 9.12 -16.27
CA ASP A 11 4.36 9.26 -14.89
C ASP A 11 4.82 8.14 -13.93
N ILE A 12 6.12 8.14 -13.63
CA ILE A 12 6.70 7.21 -12.66
C ILE A 12 5.95 7.21 -11.32
N GLN A 13 5.34 8.34 -10.94
CA GLN A 13 4.54 8.42 -9.72
C GLN A 13 3.30 7.53 -9.79
N ALA A 14 2.51 7.57 -10.86
CA ALA A 14 1.36 6.71 -11.08
C ALA A 14 1.76 5.23 -11.12
N GLN A 15 2.90 4.92 -11.76
CA GLN A 15 3.42 3.55 -11.81
C GLN A 15 3.79 3.04 -10.41
N LEU A 16 4.47 3.85 -9.60
CA LEU A 16 4.76 3.52 -8.19
C LEU A 16 3.48 3.43 -7.35
N CYS A 17 2.51 4.31 -7.58
CA CYS A 17 1.22 4.27 -6.88
C CYS A 17 0.49 2.96 -7.19
N ALA A 18 0.43 2.57 -8.46
CA ALA A 18 -0.12 1.30 -8.89
C ALA A 18 0.66 0.12 -8.28
N LEU A 19 1.99 0.14 -8.29
CA LEU A 19 2.81 -0.94 -7.71
C LEU A 19 2.48 -1.23 -6.24
N PHE A 20 2.17 -0.21 -5.46
CA PHE A 20 1.83 -0.36 -4.04
C PHE A 20 0.33 -0.42 -3.75
N ASP A 21 -0.52 -0.40 -4.78
CA ASP A 21 -1.96 -0.57 -4.62
C ASP A 21 -2.27 -2.05 -4.31
N PRO A 22 -3.09 -2.36 -3.29
CA PRO A 22 -3.44 -3.73 -2.94
C PRO A 22 -4.25 -4.46 -4.02
N SER A 23 -4.82 -3.73 -4.99
CA SER A 23 -5.59 -4.28 -6.11
C SER A 23 -4.72 -4.62 -7.33
N THR A 24 -3.42 -4.32 -7.27
CA THR A 24 -2.50 -4.57 -8.38
C THR A 24 -2.13 -6.05 -8.48
N THR A 25 -2.22 -6.58 -9.70
CA THR A 25 -1.87 -7.97 -9.99
C THR A 25 -0.36 -8.19 -9.93
N PRO A 26 0.10 -9.40 -9.56
CA PRO A 26 1.53 -9.71 -9.53
C PRO A 26 2.18 -9.60 -10.91
N GLU A 27 1.46 -9.86 -12.01
CA GLU A 27 1.97 -9.61 -13.35
C GLU A 27 2.25 -8.13 -13.59
N ARG A 28 1.29 -7.25 -13.26
CA ARG A 28 1.44 -5.80 -13.45
C ARG A 28 2.56 -5.22 -12.60
N ALA A 29 2.70 -5.71 -11.37
CA ALA A 29 3.81 -5.32 -10.49
C ALA A 29 5.17 -5.64 -11.12
N ARG A 30 5.32 -6.81 -11.75
CA ARG A 30 6.56 -7.20 -12.44
C ARG A 30 6.86 -6.29 -13.63
N GLU A 31 5.86 -5.98 -14.45
CA GLU A 31 6.04 -5.06 -15.58
C GLU A 31 6.54 -3.69 -15.11
N ILE A 32 5.93 -3.15 -14.05
CA ILE A 32 6.36 -1.87 -13.46
C ILE A 32 7.80 -1.96 -12.96
N LEU A 33 8.16 -3.03 -12.26
CA LEU A 33 9.54 -3.23 -11.78
C LEU A 33 10.56 -3.29 -12.91
N GLN A 34 10.23 -3.89 -14.06
CA GLN A 34 11.12 -3.92 -15.21
C GLN A 34 11.35 -2.52 -15.78
N ILE A 35 10.28 -1.74 -15.98
CA ILE A 35 10.36 -0.36 -16.48
C ILE A 35 11.20 0.52 -15.54
N VAL A 36 11.00 0.34 -14.22
CA VAL A 36 11.74 1.10 -13.21
C VAL A 36 13.23 0.72 -13.17
N ALA A 37 13.56 -0.56 -13.41
CA ALA A 37 14.93 -1.03 -13.45
C ALA A 37 15.74 -0.47 -14.64
N GLU A 38 15.07 -0.10 -15.74
CA GLU A 38 15.72 0.49 -16.92
C GLU A 38 16.24 1.92 -16.67
N CYS A 39 15.75 2.60 -15.63
CA CYS A 39 16.17 3.96 -15.28
C CYS A 39 16.70 4.05 -13.84
N PRO A 40 18.00 4.36 -13.62
CA PRO A 40 18.57 4.44 -12.28
C PRO A 40 17.92 5.52 -11.40
N HIS A 41 17.39 6.59 -12.01
CA HIS A 41 16.67 7.61 -11.26
C HIS A 41 15.31 7.11 -10.74
N CYS A 42 14.55 6.39 -11.58
CA CYS A 42 13.28 5.81 -11.18
C CYS A 42 13.48 4.71 -10.13
N HIS A 43 14.56 3.92 -10.26
CA HIS A 43 14.95 2.95 -9.25
C HIS A 43 15.21 3.61 -7.88
N GLY A 44 15.99 4.70 -7.84
CA GLY A 44 16.23 5.42 -6.58
C GLY A 44 14.95 5.99 -5.94
N ARG A 45 13.97 6.39 -6.75
CA ARG A 45 12.64 6.79 -6.26
C ARG A 45 11.85 5.62 -5.69
N LEU A 46 11.87 4.47 -6.35
CA LEU A 46 11.25 3.24 -5.85
C LEU A 46 11.86 2.82 -4.51
N GLU A 47 13.19 2.86 -4.38
CA GLU A 47 13.89 2.54 -3.13
C GLU A 47 13.46 3.47 -2.01
N SER A 48 13.43 4.77 -2.26
CA SER A 48 12.97 5.78 -1.29
C SER A 48 11.54 5.51 -0.82
N GLU A 49 10.63 5.22 -1.75
CA GLU A 49 9.23 4.89 -1.44
C GLU A 49 9.11 3.59 -0.63
N GLN A 50 9.92 2.58 -0.94
CA GLN A 50 9.94 1.32 -0.18
C GLN A 50 10.43 1.52 1.25
N GLU A 51 11.49 2.31 1.44
CA GLU A 51 12.04 2.64 2.75
C GLU A 51 11.03 3.42 3.59
N ILE A 52 10.40 4.45 3.01
CA ILE A 52 9.33 5.21 3.68
C ILE A 52 8.18 4.28 4.07
N ARG A 53 7.73 3.41 3.16
CA ARG A 53 6.66 2.45 3.45
C ARG A 53 7.07 1.42 4.50
N ALA A 54 8.34 1.00 4.53
CA ALA A 54 8.86 0.13 5.58
C ALA A 54 8.87 0.82 6.94
N LEU A 55 9.27 2.09 7.01
CA LEU A 55 9.19 2.91 8.21
C LEU A 55 7.74 3.10 8.69
N LEU A 56 6.83 3.43 7.77
CA LEU A 56 5.40 3.56 8.07
C LEU A 56 4.82 2.24 8.57
N ARG A 57 5.14 1.11 7.92
CA ARG A 57 4.74 -0.22 8.40
C ARG A 57 5.26 -0.46 9.81
N ARG A 58 6.51 -0.14 10.11
CA ARG A 58 7.06 -0.29 11.48
C ARG A 58 6.25 0.55 12.47
N CYS A 59 6.11 1.85 12.24
CA CYS A 59 5.35 2.76 13.11
C CYS A 59 3.89 2.31 13.30
N CYS A 60 3.20 2.02 12.20
CA CYS A 60 1.79 1.64 12.21
C CYS A 60 1.53 0.19 12.64
N THR A 61 2.53 -0.69 12.72
CA THR A 61 2.32 -2.07 13.23
C THR A 61 2.79 -2.25 14.66
N SER A 62 3.77 -1.45 15.14
CA SER A 62 4.17 -1.45 16.55
C SER A 62 3.20 -0.71 17.46
N GLU A 63 2.49 0.32 16.96
CA GLU A 63 1.55 1.12 17.78
C GLU A 63 0.07 0.96 17.41
N ALA A 64 -0.27 0.46 16.21
CA ALA A 64 -1.67 0.27 15.79
C ALA A 64 -2.20 -1.16 15.99
N SER A 65 -1.67 -1.91 16.96
CA SER A 65 -2.47 -2.98 17.54
C SER A 65 -3.58 -2.31 18.33
N ALA A 66 -4.77 -2.21 17.73
CA ALA A 66 -5.95 -1.71 18.44
C ALA A 66 -6.01 -2.38 19.82
N PRO A 67 -6.15 -1.62 20.93
CA PRO A 67 -6.14 -2.18 22.27
C PRO A 67 -7.07 -3.39 22.30
N ALA A 68 -6.64 -4.51 22.88
CA ALA A 68 -7.40 -5.77 22.83
C ALA A 68 -8.87 -5.56 23.27
N ALA A 69 -9.09 -4.65 24.23
CA ALA A 69 -10.41 -4.22 24.67
C ALA A 69 -11.28 -3.60 23.56
N LEU A 70 -10.71 -2.77 22.69
CA LEU A 70 -11.44 -2.16 21.57
C LEU A 70 -11.79 -3.20 20.50
N ARG A 71 -10.86 -4.12 20.19
CA ARG A 71 -11.12 -5.26 19.29
C ARG A 71 -12.24 -6.14 19.81
N GLN A 72 -12.20 -6.51 21.09
CA GLN A 72 -13.25 -7.32 21.72
C GLN A 72 -14.62 -6.65 21.67
N ARG A 73 -14.69 -5.34 21.99
CA ARG A 73 -15.94 -4.58 21.90
C ARG A 73 -16.51 -4.58 20.49
N ILE A 74 -15.70 -4.23 19.48
CA ILE A 74 -16.14 -4.19 18.08
C ILE A 74 -16.62 -5.57 17.62
N THR A 75 -15.89 -6.64 17.93
CA THR A 75 -16.32 -8.01 17.59
C THR A 75 -17.65 -8.39 18.23
N MET A 76 -17.88 -8.00 19.49
CA MET A 76 -19.13 -8.29 20.20
C MET A 76 -20.32 -7.54 19.59
N GLU A 77 -20.16 -6.25 19.30
CA GLU A 77 -21.19 -5.41 18.67
C GLU A 77 -21.57 -5.93 17.27
N ILE A 78 -20.57 -6.29 16.44
CA ILE A 78 -20.82 -6.88 15.11
C ILE A 78 -21.58 -8.20 15.21
N ARG A 79 -21.29 -9.03 16.23
CA ARG A 79 -22.00 -10.29 16.46
C ARG A 79 -23.45 -10.05 16.86
N GLN A 80 -23.73 -9.05 17.69
CA GLN A 80 -25.09 -8.69 18.09
C GLN A 80 -25.93 -8.17 16.92
N MET A 81 -25.37 -7.34 16.05
CA MET A 81 -26.05 -6.85 14.83
C MET A 81 -26.46 -7.97 13.86
N ARG A 82 -25.75 -9.11 13.84
CA ARG A 82 -26.13 -10.25 12.99
C ARG A 82 -27.32 -11.04 13.52
N VAL A 83 -27.51 -11.09 14.85
CA VAL A 83 -28.62 -11.83 15.46
C VAL A 83 -29.95 -11.10 15.28
N THR A 84 -29.95 -9.76 15.38
CA THR A 84 -31.17 -8.96 15.23
C THR A 84 -31.72 -8.91 13.81
N ARG A 85 -30.91 -9.21 12.77
CA ARG A 85 -31.38 -9.25 11.38
C ARG A 85 -32.12 -10.56 11.00
N TYR A 86 -31.99 -11.63 11.78
CA TYR A 86 -32.67 -12.91 11.51
C TYR A 86 -33.97 -13.12 12.32
N GLN A 87 -34.31 -12.18 13.22
CA GLN A 87 -35.54 -12.21 14.03
C GLN A 87 -36.52 -11.09 13.64
N GLY A 88 -36.60 -10.76 12.35
CA GLY A 88 -37.61 -9.89 11.76
C GLY A 88 -38.27 -10.58 10.58
#